data_AF-A0A0N4V983-F1
#
_entry.id   AF-A0A0N4V983-F1
#
_cell.length_a   1.000
_cell.length_b   1.000
_cell.length_c   1.000
_cell.angle_alpha   90.00
_cell.angle_beta   90.00
_cell.angle_gamma   90.00
#
_symmetry.space_group_name_H-M   'P 1'
#
loop_
_entity.id
_entity.type
_entity.pdbx_description
1 polymer ?
#
loop_
_entity_poly.entity_id
_entity_poly.type
_entity_poly.pdbx_seq_one_letter_code
_entity_poly.pdbx_strand_id
1 'polypeptide(L)'
;MDIQALKQWLIIIDNLMTQDKTSFRELLMRISTTSNSTLSSLITSKESDHELRAQALKRLAFTVLSSELDRYQSQVPEIQERLSENIRLSQVPTVHAQVFLCYRVLLLRLRPSHLVSMWPAMVTELASFLTVELSNWHLTFFSNKFEIYSTTLVHVLLQIEQQLLGASSLSDDLKCDRSDHWMQLYLAACKLLEALCTLPSGYLPQYQMCHWAFVASVGASCSDSFVPFAGRISALLNNKFGQLTTSEKKLISASLLNVKTLTSFGELRPFFLALATQNKSLLISQPYSTEDGQLRDAAFMSGKLTYNSAISRLEHSLHVDFAEPWQL
;
A
#
# COMPACT_ATOMS: atom_id res chain seq x y z
N MET A 1 -7.34 -3.62 20.54
CA MET A 1 -7.82 -2.33 21.10
C MET A 1 -9.13 -2.00 20.39
N ASP A 2 -10.17 -1.52 21.05
CA ASP A 2 -11.36 -1.09 20.30
C ASP A 2 -11.11 0.30 19.65
N ILE A 3 -11.95 0.69 18.69
CA ILE A 3 -11.77 1.94 17.93
C ILE A 3 -11.91 3.17 18.85
N GLN A 4 -12.69 3.06 19.94
CA GLN A 4 -12.88 4.16 20.88
C GLN A 4 -11.62 4.43 21.70
N ALA A 5 -11.01 3.38 22.27
CA ALA A 5 -9.73 3.47 22.95
C ALA A 5 -8.64 3.97 21.99
N LEU A 6 -8.63 3.51 20.74
CA LEU A 6 -7.67 3.98 19.74
C LEU A 6 -7.73 5.50 19.55
N LYS A 7 -8.94 6.06 19.43
CA LYS A 7 -9.13 7.52 19.29
C LYS A 7 -8.61 8.29 20.51
N GLN A 8 -8.77 7.74 21.71
CA GLN A 8 -8.18 8.33 22.92
C GLN A 8 -6.66 8.27 22.89
N TRP A 9 -6.07 7.15 22.43
CA TRP A 9 -4.62 7.02 22.28
C TRP A 9 -4.03 7.99 21.26
N LEU A 10 -4.74 8.30 20.16
CA LEU A 10 -4.30 9.33 19.23
C LEU A 10 -4.13 10.68 19.95
N ILE A 11 -5.10 11.08 20.77
CA ILE A 11 -5.04 12.32 21.55
C ILE A 11 -3.89 12.30 22.57
N ILE A 12 -3.68 11.16 23.25
CA ILE A 12 -2.61 11.03 24.25
C ILE A 12 -1.24 11.15 23.59
N ILE A 13 -1.00 10.44 22.47
CA ILE A 13 0.28 10.47 21.78
C ILE A 13 0.57 11.85 21.18
N ASP A 14 -0.42 12.52 20.60
CA ASP A 14 -0.24 13.88 20.08
C ASP A 14 0.17 14.87 21.18
N ASN A 15 -0.49 14.81 22.34
CA ASN A 15 -0.14 15.62 23.50
C ASN A 15 1.27 15.31 24.01
N LEU A 16 1.64 14.03 24.13
CA LEU A 16 2.96 13.60 24.57
C LEU A 16 4.06 14.11 23.63
N MET A 17 3.86 13.95 22.33
CA MET A 17 4.82 14.35 21.30
C MET A 17 4.93 15.87 21.14
N THR A 18 3.87 16.61 21.48
CA THR A 18 3.89 18.08 21.48
C THR A 18 4.63 18.65 22.69
N GLN A 19 4.61 17.95 23.83
CA GLN A 19 5.33 18.36 25.04
C GLN A 19 6.82 18.00 24.99
N ASP A 20 7.15 16.81 24.50
CA ASP A 20 8.55 16.37 24.34
C ASP A 20 9.02 16.45 22.89
N LYS A 21 9.76 17.53 22.58
CA LYS A 21 10.32 17.76 21.25
C LYS A 21 11.44 16.78 20.86
N THR A 22 11.97 15.99 21.80
CA THR A 22 13.04 15.01 21.52
C THR A 22 12.50 13.63 21.17
N SER A 23 11.34 13.26 21.70
CA SER A 23 10.67 11.96 21.48
C SER A 23 10.57 11.56 20.00
N PHE A 24 10.18 12.48 19.11
CA PHE A 24 10.05 12.16 17.69
C PHE A 24 11.40 11.81 17.04
N ARG A 25 12.46 12.55 17.40
CA ARG A 25 13.82 12.28 16.91
C ARG A 25 14.35 10.95 17.45
N GLU A 26 14.10 10.65 18.72
CA GLU A 26 14.45 9.35 19.30
C GLU A 26 13.75 8.18 18.60
N LEU A 27 12.47 8.37 18.25
CA LEU A 27 11.71 7.38 17.49
C LEU A 27 12.34 7.13 16.12
N LEU A 28 12.75 8.19 15.40
CA LEU A 28 13.45 8.06 14.13
C LEU A 28 14.79 7.33 14.30
N MET A 29 15.58 7.63 15.34
CA MET A 29 16.86 6.94 15.59
C MET A 29 16.70 5.42 15.73
N ARG A 30 15.59 4.93 16.31
CA ARG A 30 15.31 3.48 16.47
C ARG A 30 15.01 2.75 15.15
N ILE A 31 14.70 3.47 14.08
CA ILE A 31 14.35 2.90 12.76
C ILE A 31 15.59 2.73 11.87
N SER A 32 16.72 3.35 12.22
CA SER A 32 17.96 3.26 11.41
C SER A 32 18.46 1.82 11.27
N THR A 33 19.04 1.53 10.11
CA THR A 33 19.77 0.27 9.86
C THR A 33 21.15 0.24 10.52
N THR A 34 21.68 1.39 10.94
CA THR A 34 22.97 1.50 11.62
C THR A 34 22.81 1.18 13.10
N SER A 35 22.83 -0.10 13.46
CA SER A 35 22.83 -0.52 14.86
C SER A 35 24.24 -0.34 15.48
N ASN A 36 24.34 0.55 16.46
CA ASN A 36 25.52 0.83 17.30
C ASN A 36 25.86 -0.27 18.34
N SER A 37 25.55 -1.55 18.10
CA SER A 37 25.81 -2.57 19.13
C SER A 37 26.23 -3.91 18.53
N THR A 38 27.54 -4.09 18.40
CA THR A 38 28.22 -5.37 18.13
C THR A 38 27.99 -6.42 19.22
N LEU A 39 27.46 -6.02 20.40
CA LEU A 39 27.19 -6.90 21.53
C LEU A 39 25.75 -7.46 21.54
N SER A 40 24.80 -6.76 20.92
CA SER A 40 23.39 -7.21 20.84
C SER A 40 23.23 -8.34 19.81
N SER A 41 23.97 -8.28 18.71
CA SER A 41 23.96 -9.28 17.62
C SER A 41 24.52 -10.66 18.02
N LEU A 42 25.09 -10.79 19.22
CA LEU A 42 25.58 -12.07 19.75
C LEU A 42 24.53 -12.81 20.59
N ILE A 43 23.43 -12.14 20.97
CA ILE A 43 22.42 -12.65 21.90
C ILE A 43 21.02 -12.67 21.26
N THR A 44 20.73 -11.80 20.29
CA THR A 44 19.44 -11.75 19.57
C THR A 44 19.54 -12.30 18.15
N SER A 45 18.47 -12.93 17.66
CA SER A 45 18.39 -13.41 16.28
C SER A 45 18.18 -12.23 15.31
N LYS A 46 18.65 -12.35 14.06
CA LYS A 46 18.38 -11.34 13.02
C LYS A 46 16.87 -11.09 12.83
N GLU A 47 16.06 -12.13 12.98
CA GLU A 47 14.60 -12.07 12.89
C GLU A 47 13.98 -11.18 13.98
N SER A 48 14.42 -11.34 15.23
CA SER A 48 13.99 -10.46 16.33
C SER A 48 14.37 -8.99 16.13
N ASP A 49 15.52 -8.70 15.49
CA ASP A 49 15.92 -7.32 15.18
C ASP A 49 15.02 -6.70 14.08
N HIS A 50 14.60 -7.50 13.10
CA HIS A 50 13.63 -7.05 12.08
C HIS A 50 12.26 -6.76 12.70
N GLU A 51 11.86 -7.55 13.70
CA GLU A 51 10.59 -7.39 14.39
C GLU A 51 10.55 -6.10 15.23
N LEU A 52 11.60 -5.84 16.02
CA LEU A 52 11.75 -4.58 16.75
C LEU A 52 11.73 -3.36 15.80
N ARG A 53 12.33 -3.50 14.61
CA ARG A 53 12.34 -2.45 13.60
C ARG A 53 10.95 -2.23 12.98
N ALA A 54 10.22 -3.31 12.69
CA ALA A 54 8.84 -3.25 12.22
C ALA A 54 7.95 -2.53 13.25
N GLN A 55 8.10 -2.84 14.54
CA GLN A 55 7.38 -2.15 15.62
C GLN A 55 7.74 -0.66 15.71
N ALA A 56 9.01 -0.29 15.54
CA ALA A 56 9.43 1.11 15.52
C ALA A 56 8.80 1.89 14.36
N LEU A 57 8.75 1.29 13.15
CA LEU A 57 8.05 1.85 11.99
C LEU A 57 6.54 1.99 12.25
N LYS A 58 5.90 0.97 12.84
CA LYS A 58 4.47 1.05 13.20
C LYS A 58 4.19 2.17 14.20
N ARG A 59 5.07 2.39 15.19
CA ARG A 59 4.99 3.51 16.15
C ARG A 59 5.19 4.86 15.47
N LEU A 60 6.10 4.97 14.50
CA LEU A 60 6.24 6.17 13.67
C LEU A 60 4.94 6.46 12.91
N ALA A 61 4.39 5.46 12.23
CA ALA A 61 3.11 5.59 11.53
C ALA A 61 1.99 6.04 12.49
N PHE A 62 1.88 5.46 13.68
CA PHE A 62 0.88 5.86 14.66
C PHE A 62 1.07 7.30 15.16
N THR A 63 2.32 7.70 15.42
CA THR A 63 2.69 9.05 15.88
C THR A 63 2.36 10.12 14.83
N VAL A 64 2.64 9.84 13.56
CA VAL A 64 2.27 10.73 12.45
C VAL A 64 0.74 10.74 12.27
N LEU A 65 0.06 9.62 12.45
CA LEU A 65 -1.40 9.57 12.37
C LEU A 65 -2.08 10.38 13.50
N SER A 66 -1.50 10.40 14.70
CA SER A 66 -2.06 11.17 15.82
C SER A 66 -1.97 12.68 15.67
N SER A 67 -1.06 13.18 14.83
CA SER A 67 -0.78 14.61 14.75
C SER A 67 -1.66 15.36 13.74
N GLU A 68 -1.63 16.69 13.82
CA GLU A 68 -2.25 17.59 12.84
C GLU A 68 -1.60 17.47 11.45
N LEU A 69 -2.34 17.89 10.41
CA LEU A 69 -1.85 17.94 9.03
C LEU A 69 -0.54 18.76 8.95
N ASP A 70 0.48 18.20 8.28
CA ASP A 70 1.81 18.78 8.10
C ASP A 70 2.62 19.05 9.38
N ARG A 71 2.19 18.54 10.54
CA ARG A 71 2.94 18.73 11.80
C ARG A 71 4.43 18.37 11.67
N TYR A 72 4.73 17.31 10.93
CA TYR A 72 6.07 16.78 10.72
C TYR A 72 6.70 17.15 9.36
N GLN A 73 6.18 18.18 8.66
CA GLN A 73 6.67 18.56 7.32
C GLN A 73 8.19 18.82 7.28
N SER A 74 8.77 19.39 8.35
CA SER A 74 10.21 19.67 8.43
C SER A 74 11.07 18.42 8.57
N GLN A 75 10.49 17.32 9.07
CA GLN A 75 11.17 16.04 9.26
C GLN A 75 10.94 15.07 8.09
N VAL A 76 10.14 15.46 7.09
CA VAL A 76 9.84 14.62 5.91
C VAL A 76 11.10 14.09 5.22
N PRO A 77 12.18 14.87 5.00
CA PRO A 77 13.40 14.33 4.40
C PRO A 77 14.02 13.19 5.21
N GLU A 78 14.06 13.33 6.54
CA GLU A 78 14.61 12.30 7.43
C GLU A 78 13.69 11.07 7.48
N ILE A 79 12.37 11.26 7.55
CA ILE A 79 11.38 10.17 7.46
C ILE A 79 11.58 9.39 6.15
N GLN A 80 11.69 10.10 5.03
CA GLN A 80 11.90 9.53 3.71
C GLN A 80 13.19 8.70 3.65
N GLU A 81 14.30 9.24 4.18
CA GLU A 81 15.57 8.52 4.26
C GLU A 81 15.40 7.20 5.03
N ARG A 82 14.79 7.23 6.22
CA ARG A 82 14.58 6.01 7.02
C ARG A 82 13.68 4.99 6.35
N LEU A 83 12.59 5.43 5.70
CA LEU A 83 11.72 4.52 4.93
C LEU A 83 12.48 3.92 3.74
N SER A 84 13.32 4.71 3.07
CA SER A 84 14.12 4.27 1.93
C SER A 84 15.22 3.29 2.34
N GLU A 85 15.86 3.48 3.49
CA GLU A 85 16.82 2.51 4.05
C GLU A 85 16.14 1.16 4.35
N ASN A 86 14.95 1.20 4.96
CA ASN A 86 14.23 0.00 5.38
C ASN A 86 13.64 -0.81 4.23
N ILE A 87 13.15 -0.13 3.19
CA ILE A 87 12.53 -0.78 2.03
C ILE A 87 13.55 -1.45 1.10
N ARG A 88 14.85 -1.13 1.26
CA ARG A 88 15.98 -1.72 0.54
C ARG A 88 16.45 -3.04 1.15
N LEU A 89 15.96 -3.41 2.34
CA LEU A 89 16.33 -4.68 2.97
C LEU A 89 15.86 -5.84 2.10
N SER A 90 16.75 -6.78 1.81
CA SER A 90 16.40 -7.92 0.95
C SER A 90 15.53 -8.92 1.71
N GLN A 91 14.33 -9.20 1.16
CA GLN A 91 13.45 -10.27 1.63
C GLN A 91 12.99 -10.15 3.10
N VAL A 92 12.67 -8.93 3.56
CA VAL A 92 12.17 -8.67 4.93
C VAL A 92 10.71 -8.20 4.91
N PRO A 93 9.73 -9.11 4.73
CA PRO A 93 8.33 -8.75 4.51
C PRO A 93 7.67 -8.01 5.69
N THR A 94 8.02 -8.35 6.94
CA THR A 94 7.52 -7.68 8.16
C THR A 94 7.84 -6.18 8.15
N VAL A 95 9.09 -5.83 7.87
CA VAL A 95 9.54 -4.43 7.79
C VAL A 95 8.88 -3.71 6.62
N HIS A 96 8.84 -4.34 5.44
CA HIS A 96 8.24 -3.74 4.24
C HIS A 96 6.75 -3.44 4.40
N ALA A 97 6.01 -4.31 5.09
CA ALA A 97 4.60 -4.08 5.40
C ALA A 97 4.41 -2.80 6.25
N GLN A 98 5.27 -2.58 7.24
CA GLN A 98 5.21 -1.38 8.09
C GLN A 98 5.68 -0.11 7.35
N VAL A 99 6.60 -0.22 6.39
CA VAL A 99 6.94 0.89 5.49
C VAL A 99 5.73 1.29 4.64
N PHE A 100 4.97 0.32 4.10
CA PHE A 100 3.73 0.61 3.36
C PHE A 100 2.64 1.22 4.25
N LEU A 101 2.53 0.80 5.51
CA LEU A 101 1.66 1.46 6.49
C LEU A 101 2.07 2.92 6.72
N CYS A 102 3.38 3.19 6.87
CA CYS A 102 3.89 4.56 7.01
C CYS A 102 3.52 5.41 5.80
N TYR A 103 3.74 4.91 4.57
CA TYR A 103 3.35 5.63 3.36
C TYR A 103 1.86 5.95 3.34
N ARG A 104 0.99 5.00 3.70
CA ARG A 104 -0.45 5.26 3.80
C ARG A 104 -0.76 6.39 4.78
N VAL A 105 -0.20 6.38 5.99
CA VAL A 105 -0.40 7.47 6.95
C VAL A 105 0.08 8.81 6.39
N LEU A 106 1.26 8.85 5.77
CA LEU A 106 1.84 10.06 5.20
C LEU A 106 0.96 10.65 4.09
N LEU A 107 0.33 9.81 3.26
CA LEU A 107 -0.61 10.26 2.23
C LEU A 107 -1.80 11.05 2.82
N LEU A 108 -2.21 10.75 4.06
CA LEU A 108 -3.32 11.44 4.73
C LEU A 108 -2.87 12.63 5.60
N ARG A 109 -1.63 12.61 6.09
CA ARG A 109 -1.13 13.59 7.08
C ARG A 109 -0.17 14.62 6.50
N LEU A 110 0.18 14.52 5.21
CA LEU A 110 0.96 15.53 4.49
C LEU A 110 0.19 16.07 3.29
N ARG A 111 0.30 17.37 3.06
CA ARG A 111 -0.19 17.98 1.81
C ARG A 111 0.56 17.43 0.59
N PRO A 112 -0.08 17.43 -0.60
CA PRO A 112 0.52 17.02 -1.86
C PRO A 112 1.90 17.63 -2.14
N SER A 113 2.10 18.90 -1.79
CA SER A 113 3.37 19.62 -1.98
C SER A 113 4.56 18.94 -1.29
N HIS A 114 4.33 18.33 -0.12
CA HIS A 114 5.36 17.66 0.66
C HIS A 114 5.56 16.20 0.23
N LEU A 115 4.55 15.59 -0.41
CA LEU A 115 4.63 14.24 -0.94
C LEU A 115 5.42 14.15 -2.25
N VAL A 116 5.57 15.27 -2.98
CA VAL A 116 6.30 15.32 -4.26
C VAL A 116 7.74 14.80 -4.13
N SER A 117 8.45 15.12 -3.05
CA SER A 117 9.83 14.66 -2.84
C SER A 117 9.93 13.18 -2.47
N MET A 118 8.87 12.62 -1.88
CA MET A 118 8.79 11.22 -1.47
C MET A 118 8.37 10.31 -2.63
N TRP A 119 7.63 10.85 -3.59
CA TRP A 119 7.08 10.12 -4.71
C TRP A 119 8.11 9.34 -5.55
N PRO A 120 9.31 9.89 -5.85
CA PRO A 120 10.34 9.13 -6.55
C PRO A 120 10.79 7.88 -5.80
N ALA A 121 10.83 7.91 -4.47
CA ALA A 121 11.13 6.72 -3.65
C ALA A 121 9.96 5.72 -3.63
N MET A 122 8.71 6.20 -3.73
CA MET A 122 7.52 5.35 -3.76
C MET A 122 7.31 4.65 -5.11
N VAL A 123 7.67 5.29 -6.23
CA VAL A 123 7.10 4.96 -7.56
C VAL A 123 8.10 4.84 -8.71
N THR A 124 9.39 5.14 -8.54
CA THR A 124 10.29 5.13 -9.68
C THR A 124 10.92 3.78 -10.09
N GLU A 125 10.06 2.83 -10.43
CA GLU A 125 10.36 1.85 -11.48
C GLU A 125 9.27 1.74 -12.54
N LEU A 126 8.20 2.54 -12.47
CA LEU A 126 7.24 2.54 -13.59
C LEU A 126 7.90 2.93 -14.90
N ALA A 127 8.93 3.79 -14.89
CA ALA A 127 9.77 4.07 -16.05
C ALA A 127 10.67 2.89 -16.45
N SER A 128 11.18 2.07 -15.52
CA SER A 128 12.05 0.91 -15.81
C SER A 128 11.25 -0.31 -16.29
N PHE A 129 10.13 -0.62 -15.63
CA PHE A 129 9.13 -1.60 -16.07
C PHE A 129 8.58 -1.21 -17.45
N LEU A 130 8.22 0.08 -17.61
CA LEU A 130 7.96 0.65 -18.93
C LEU A 130 9.15 0.43 -19.84
N THR A 131 10.42 0.67 -19.51
CA THR A 131 11.52 0.44 -20.48
C THR A 131 11.72 -1.01 -20.88
N VAL A 132 11.34 -1.99 -20.05
CA VAL A 132 11.37 -3.41 -20.42
C VAL A 132 10.19 -3.76 -21.33
N GLU A 133 8.97 -3.32 -21.03
CA GLU A 133 7.79 -3.54 -21.90
C GLU A 133 7.78 -2.63 -23.16
N LEU A 134 8.28 -1.39 -23.04
CA LEU A 134 8.57 -0.40 -24.08
C LEU A 134 9.91 -0.62 -24.76
N SER A 135 10.70 -1.65 -24.43
CA SER A 135 11.77 -2.07 -25.35
C SER A 135 11.18 -2.57 -26.69
N ASN A 136 9.87 -2.84 -26.72
CA ASN A 136 9.04 -2.95 -27.92
C ASN A 136 8.44 -1.63 -28.45
N TRP A 137 8.57 -0.51 -27.73
CA TRP A 137 8.07 0.83 -28.08
C TRP A 137 9.09 1.93 -27.69
N HIS A 138 10.06 2.11 -28.58
CA HIS A 138 11.16 3.08 -28.59
C HIS A 138 11.08 4.37 -27.72
N LEU A 139 12.23 4.65 -27.07
CA LEU A 139 12.90 5.93 -26.77
C LEU A 139 13.04 6.36 -25.29
N THR A 140 14.24 6.09 -24.75
CA THR A 140 15.19 7.06 -24.16
C THR A 140 14.62 8.43 -23.75
N PHE A 141 14.08 8.56 -22.53
CA PHE A 141 13.81 9.88 -21.96
C PHE A 141 14.25 10.14 -20.52
N PHE A 142 14.83 9.18 -19.79
CA PHE A 142 15.29 9.44 -18.42
C PHE A 142 16.62 8.76 -18.07
N SER A 143 17.63 8.96 -18.92
CA SER A 143 18.99 8.51 -18.61
C SER A 143 19.67 9.49 -17.65
N ASN A 144 20.25 8.93 -16.59
CA ASN A 144 21.23 9.53 -15.67
C ASN A 144 20.70 10.25 -14.42
N LYS A 145 19.94 9.52 -13.59
CA LYS A 145 20.12 9.49 -12.11
C LYS A 145 19.37 8.32 -11.42
N PHE A 146 19.13 7.22 -12.14
CA PHE A 146 18.20 6.15 -11.75
C PHE A 146 18.87 4.80 -11.45
N GLU A 147 20.09 4.83 -10.91
CA GLU A 147 20.71 3.62 -10.38
C GLU A 147 20.13 3.30 -8.99
N ILE A 148 19.44 2.15 -8.91
CA ILE A 148 19.14 1.38 -7.70
C ILE A 148 18.11 2.01 -6.76
N TYR A 149 16.83 2.08 -7.16
CA TYR A 149 15.66 2.08 -6.26
C TYR A 149 14.54 1.26 -6.88
N SER A 150 14.69 -0.06 -6.81
CA SER A 150 13.65 -1.05 -7.08
C SER A 150 12.38 -0.71 -6.27
N THR A 151 11.27 -0.28 -6.88
CA THR A 151 10.07 0.04 -6.09
C THR A 151 9.39 -1.22 -5.59
N THR A 152 9.32 -1.36 -4.27
CA THR A 152 8.79 -2.56 -3.61
C THR A 152 7.31 -2.80 -3.90
N LEU A 153 6.49 -1.77 -4.17
CA LEU A 153 5.07 -2.00 -4.50
C LEU A 153 4.91 -2.79 -5.81
N VAL A 154 5.58 -2.36 -6.89
CA VAL A 154 5.55 -3.06 -8.18
C VAL A 154 6.13 -4.47 -8.05
N HIS A 155 7.24 -4.62 -7.32
CA HIS A 155 7.81 -5.94 -7.06
C HIS A 155 6.89 -6.87 -6.28
N VAL A 156 6.19 -6.35 -5.28
CA VAL A 156 5.23 -7.13 -4.51
C VAL A 156 4.04 -7.54 -5.38
N LEU A 157 3.54 -6.66 -6.26
CA LEU A 157 2.47 -7.01 -7.23
C LEU A 157 2.94 -8.06 -8.25
N LEU A 158 4.15 -7.94 -8.79
CA LEU A 158 4.74 -8.96 -9.67
C LEU A 158 4.92 -10.30 -8.95
N GLN A 159 5.32 -10.27 -7.67
CA GLN A 159 5.43 -11.47 -6.86
C GLN A 159 4.07 -12.14 -6.64
N ILE A 160 2.99 -11.36 -6.46
CA ILE A 160 1.61 -11.90 -6.43
C ILE A 160 1.30 -12.61 -7.75
N GLU A 161 1.58 -12.00 -8.92
CA GLU A 161 1.37 -12.63 -10.22
C GLU A 161 2.13 -13.97 -10.33
N GLN A 162 3.42 -14.00 -9.95
CA GLN A 162 4.24 -15.20 -9.97
C GLN A 162 3.72 -16.32 -9.05
N GLN A 163 3.25 -15.98 -7.84
CA GLN A 163 2.66 -16.96 -6.91
C GLN A 163 1.31 -17.50 -7.41
N LEU A 164 0.53 -16.70 -8.15
CA LEU A 164 -0.72 -17.13 -8.76
C LEU A 164 -0.50 -18.05 -9.97
N LEU A 165 0.58 -17.84 -10.73
CA LEU A 165 1.00 -18.69 -11.85
C LEU A 165 1.55 -20.06 -11.44
N GLY A 166 1.73 -20.31 -10.13
CA GLY A 166 2.11 -21.63 -9.60
C GLY A 166 3.61 -21.82 -9.37
N ALA A 167 4.41 -20.75 -9.33
CA ALA A 167 5.83 -20.82 -9.02
C ALA A 167 6.11 -20.89 -7.50
N SER A 168 5.79 -22.01 -6.84
CA SER A 168 6.47 -22.45 -5.60
C SER A 168 6.07 -23.86 -5.15
N SER A 169 6.83 -24.87 -5.60
CA SER A 169 6.99 -26.14 -4.87
C SER A 169 7.87 -25.93 -3.63
N LEU A 170 7.75 -26.82 -2.63
CA LEU A 170 8.63 -27.09 -1.45
C LEU A 170 7.96 -26.91 -0.06
N SER A 171 8.45 -27.69 0.91
CA SER A 171 7.88 -28.28 2.16
C SER A 171 7.50 -27.37 3.35
N ASP A 172 6.89 -27.97 4.39
CA ASP A 172 5.66 -27.54 5.10
C ASP A 172 5.81 -26.61 6.35
N ASP A 173 6.62 -26.89 7.39
CA ASP A 173 6.37 -26.21 8.69
C ASP A 173 7.05 -24.84 8.92
N LEU A 174 8.32 -24.65 8.51
CA LEU A 174 8.99 -23.32 8.55
C LEU A 174 8.53 -22.38 7.40
N LYS A 175 7.72 -22.92 6.49
CA LYS A 175 7.14 -22.18 5.36
C LYS A 175 5.89 -21.43 5.81
N CYS A 176 5.14 -21.95 6.78
CA CYS A 176 3.89 -21.35 7.24
C CYS A 176 4.12 -19.95 7.82
N ASP A 177 5.03 -19.81 8.78
CA ASP A 177 5.31 -18.51 9.41
C ASP A 177 5.93 -17.51 8.42
N ARG A 178 6.87 -17.96 7.57
CA ARG A 178 7.38 -17.13 6.47
C ARG A 178 6.25 -16.74 5.51
N SER A 179 5.34 -17.66 5.19
CA SER A 179 4.22 -17.41 4.28
C SER A 179 3.24 -16.41 4.87
N ASP A 180 3.00 -16.42 6.18
CA ASP A 180 2.11 -15.47 6.86
C ASP A 180 2.67 -14.05 6.76
N HIS A 181 3.96 -13.86 7.02
CA HIS A 181 4.62 -12.57 6.85
C HIS A 181 4.55 -12.06 5.40
N TRP A 182 4.73 -12.94 4.41
CA TRP A 182 4.55 -12.59 3.00
C TRP A 182 3.10 -12.22 2.67
N MET A 183 2.12 -12.95 3.20
CA MET A 183 0.70 -12.64 3.03
C MET A 183 0.36 -11.26 3.61
N GLN A 184 0.92 -10.92 4.78
CA GLN A 184 0.75 -9.58 5.35
C GLN A 184 1.41 -8.50 4.48
N LEU A 185 2.57 -8.77 3.87
CA LEU A 185 3.18 -7.86 2.90
C LEU A 185 2.29 -7.66 1.66
N TYR A 186 1.73 -8.73 1.09
CA TYR A 186 0.83 -8.63 -0.06
C TYR A 186 -0.41 -7.79 0.29
N LEU A 187 -0.99 -8.00 1.47
CA LEU A 187 -2.11 -7.21 1.95
C LEU A 187 -1.74 -5.74 2.14
N ALA A 188 -0.59 -5.45 2.76
CA ALA A 188 -0.10 -4.08 2.96
C ALA A 188 0.11 -3.35 1.63
N ALA A 189 0.66 -4.04 0.62
CA ALA A 189 0.79 -3.53 -0.74
C ALA A 189 -0.56 -3.22 -1.37
N CYS A 190 -1.54 -4.12 -1.24
CA CYS A 190 -2.88 -3.90 -1.78
C CYS A 190 -3.61 -2.75 -1.06
N LYS A 191 -3.46 -2.61 0.26
CA LYS A 191 -4.00 -1.47 1.03
C LYS A 191 -3.34 -0.14 0.65
N LEU A 192 -2.05 -0.15 0.29
CA LEU A 192 -1.38 1.04 -0.26
C LEU A 192 -1.92 1.36 -1.65
N LEU A 193 -2.11 0.35 -2.51
CA LEU A 193 -2.73 0.52 -3.82
C LEU A 193 -4.16 1.07 -3.72
N GLU A 194 -4.98 0.56 -2.78
CA GLU A 194 -6.30 1.13 -2.45
C GLU A 194 -6.20 2.61 -2.12
N ALA A 195 -5.28 3.00 -1.23
CA ALA A 195 -5.11 4.40 -0.83
C ALA A 195 -4.75 5.30 -2.01
N LEU A 196 -3.82 4.86 -2.87
CA LEU A 196 -3.43 5.59 -4.07
C LEU A 196 -4.58 5.78 -5.05
N CYS A 197 -5.37 4.73 -5.27
CA CYS A 197 -6.51 4.77 -6.20
C CYS A 197 -7.75 5.49 -5.60
N THR A 198 -7.87 5.58 -4.27
CA THR A 198 -9.00 6.25 -3.60
C THR A 198 -8.83 7.77 -3.55
N LEU A 199 -7.60 8.28 -3.53
CA LEU A 199 -7.33 9.71 -3.49
C LEU A 199 -7.72 10.39 -4.82
N PRO A 200 -8.30 11.61 -4.79
CA PRO A 200 -8.68 12.33 -6.00
C PRO A 200 -7.48 12.58 -6.93
N SER A 201 -7.71 12.64 -8.24
CA SER A 201 -6.66 12.77 -9.24
C SER A 201 -5.81 14.05 -9.12
N GLY A 202 -6.38 15.14 -8.57
CA GLY A 202 -5.65 16.37 -8.28
C GLY A 202 -4.75 16.30 -7.04
N TYR A 203 -4.86 15.26 -6.21
CA TYR A 203 -4.12 15.15 -4.94
C TYR A 203 -2.71 14.59 -5.12
N LEU A 204 -2.50 13.69 -6.08
CA LEU A 204 -1.18 13.13 -6.39
C LEU A 204 -0.91 13.22 -7.90
N PRO A 205 -0.54 14.40 -8.43
CA PRO A 205 -0.29 14.56 -9.86
C PRO A 205 0.72 13.57 -10.42
N GLN A 206 1.75 13.24 -9.64
CA GLN A 206 2.79 12.29 -10.05
C GLN A 206 2.27 10.84 -10.08
N TYR A 207 1.29 10.49 -9.25
CA TYR A 207 0.59 9.21 -9.35
C TYR A 207 -0.24 9.11 -10.60
N GLN A 208 -0.90 10.21 -11.00
CA GLN A 208 -1.70 10.22 -12.22
C GLN A 208 -0.89 9.90 -13.48
N MET A 209 0.40 10.28 -13.51
CA MET A 209 1.30 9.95 -14.62
C MET A 209 1.50 8.45 -14.82
N CYS A 210 1.31 7.66 -13.76
CA CYS A 210 1.63 6.24 -13.74
C CYS A 210 0.45 5.35 -13.33
N HIS A 211 -0.70 5.95 -13.02
CA HIS A 211 -1.95 5.29 -12.63
C HIS A 211 -2.37 4.20 -13.62
N TRP A 212 -2.20 4.47 -14.93
CA TRP A 212 -2.54 3.56 -16.02
C TRP A 212 -1.86 2.19 -15.93
N ALA A 213 -0.71 2.09 -15.27
CA ALA A 213 0.00 0.83 -15.10
C ALA A 213 -0.69 -0.08 -14.08
N PHE A 214 -1.33 0.50 -13.07
CA PHE A 214 -1.98 -0.24 -12.00
C PHE A 214 -3.43 -0.56 -12.32
N VAL A 215 -4.15 0.42 -12.86
CA VAL A 215 -5.58 0.28 -13.14
C VAL A 215 -5.91 0.93 -14.47
N ALA A 216 -6.91 0.39 -15.17
CA ALA A 216 -7.28 0.93 -16.47
C ALA A 216 -7.72 2.39 -16.32
N SER A 217 -7.29 3.26 -17.23
CA SER A 217 -7.69 4.68 -17.27
C SER A 217 -8.87 4.95 -18.24
N VAL A 218 -9.12 4.04 -19.19
CA VAL A 218 -10.23 4.12 -20.16
C VAL A 218 -10.91 2.73 -20.24
N GLY A 219 -12.17 2.67 -20.68
CA GLY A 219 -12.83 1.39 -20.95
C GLY A 219 -12.05 0.60 -22.00
N ALA A 220 -11.51 -0.55 -21.61
CA ALA A 220 -10.62 -1.33 -22.47
C ALA A 220 -11.33 -1.67 -23.79
N SER A 221 -10.74 -1.22 -24.90
CA SER A 221 -11.13 -1.69 -26.22
C SER A 221 -10.48 -3.07 -26.44
N CYS A 222 -11.05 -3.92 -27.29
CA CYS A 222 -10.53 -5.28 -27.54
C CYS A 222 -9.11 -5.30 -28.18
N SER A 223 -8.53 -4.11 -28.43
CA SER A 223 -7.26 -3.86 -29.12
C SER A 223 -6.18 -3.22 -28.23
N ASP A 224 -6.41 -3.07 -26.92
CA ASP A 224 -5.41 -2.43 -26.05
C ASP A 224 -4.20 -3.36 -25.86
N SER A 225 -3.01 -2.90 -26.27
CA SER A 225 -1.75 -3.66 -26.22
C SER A 225 -1.20 -3.86 -24.81
N PHE A 226 -1.69 -3.10 -23.83
CA PHE A 226 -1.23 -3.14 -22.45
C PHE A 226 -2.38 -3.44 -21.48
N VAL A 227 -2.17 -4.42 -20.59
CA VAL A 227 -3.11 -4.77 -19.52
C VAL A 227 -2.53 -4.34 -18.17
N PRO A 228 -3.18 -3.45 -17.41
CA PRO A 228 -2.73 -3.00 -16.10
C PRO A 228 -2.65 -4.14 -15.05
N PHE A 229 -1.86 -3.95 -14.00
CA PHE A 229 -1.68 -4.92 -12.90
C PHE A 229 -3.01 -5.44 -12.35
N ALA A 230 -3.98 -4.57 -12.09
CA ALA A 230 -5.27 -4.99 -11.56
C ALA A 230 -6.00 -5.96 -12.50
N GLY A 231 -5.96 -5.72 -13.81
CA GLY A 231 -6.55 -6.59 -14.82
C GLY A 231 -5.85 -7.95 -14.90
N ARG A 232 -4.51 -7.94 -14.91
CA ARG A 232 -3.70 -9.17 -14.95
C ARG A 232 -3.91 -10.03 -13.72
N ILE A 233 -3.79 -9.44 -12.53
CA ILE A 233 -3.99 -10.16 -11.26
C ILE A 233 -5.44 -10.66 -11.14
N SER A 234 -6.43 -9.86 -11.54
CA SER A 234 -7.84 -10.30 -11.56
C SER A 234 -8.06 -11.54 -12.45
N ALA A 235 -7.44 -11.57 -13.64
CA ALA A 235 -7.52 -12.73 -14.52
C ALA A 235 -6.85 -13.97 -13.92
N LEU A 236 -5.66 -13.82 -13.32
CA LEU A 236 -4.95 -14.91 -12.65
C LEU A 236 -5.74 -15.47 -11.46
N LEU A 237 -6.36 -14.61 -10.66
CA LEU A 237 -7.22 -15.02 -9.54
C LEU A 237 -8.45 -15.78 -10.02
N ASN A 238 -9.10 -15.33 -11.10
CA ASN A 238 -10.24 -16.03 -11.70
C ASN A 238 -9.83 -17.39 -12.27
N ASN A 239 -8.64 -17.50 -12.87
CA ASN A 239 -8.13 -18.76 -13.38
C ASN A 239 -7.85 -19.77 -12.25
N LYS A 240 -7.31 -19.30 -11.12
CA LYS A 240 -6.92 -20.15 -9.98
C LYS A 240 -8.10 -20.57 -9.08
N PHE A 241 -9.05 -19.66 -8.85
CA PHE A 241 -10.13 -19.85 -7.87
C PHE A 241 -11.54 -19.85 -8.49
N GLY A 242 -11.65 -19.69 -9.81
CA GLY A 242 -12.93 -19.56 -10.51
C GLY A 242 -13.56 -18.17 -10.39
N GLN A 243 -14.71 -18.00 -11.04
CA GLN A 243 -15.49 -16.75 -10.98
C GLN A 243 -16.11 -16.55 -9.60
N LEU A 244 -16.30 -15.28 -9.21
CA LEU A 244 -17.01 -14.92 -7.98
C LEU A 244 -18.45 -15.46 -7.99
N THR A 245 -18.84 -16.08 -6.89
CA THR A 245 -20.22 -16.49 -6.62
C THR A 245 -21.15 -15.28 -6.46
N THR A 246 -22.46 -15.49 -6.54
CA THR A 246 -23.46 -14.42 -6.38
C THR A 246 -23.37 -13.71 -5.02
N SER A 247 -22.95 -14.41 -3.96
CA SER A 247 -22.74 -13.84 -2.63
C SER A 247 -21.46 -12.98 -2.58
N GLU A 248 -20.37 -13.44 -3.19
CA GLU A 248 -19.12 -12.67 -3.24
C GLU A 248 -19.23 -11.48 -4.20
N LYS A 249 -20.10 -11.56 -5.21
CA LYS A 249 -20.45 -10.41 -6.06
C LYS A 249 -21.06 -9.26 -5.26
N LYS A 250 -21.82 -9.54 -4.20
CA LYS A 250 -22.33 -8.51 -3.28
C LYS A 250 -21.24 -7.86 -2.43
N LEU A 251 -20.09 -8.52 -2.30
CA LEU A 251 -18.92 -8.06 -1.57
C LEU A 251 -17.86 -7.44 -2.49
N ILE A 252 -18.18 -7.23 -3.79
CA ILE A 252 -17.30 -6.50 -4.70
C ILE A 252 -17.14 -5.08 -4.18
N SER A 253 -16.00 -4.86 -3.55
CA SER A 253 -15.54 -3.57 -3.10
C SER A 253 -14.07 -3.51 -3.41
N ALA A 254 -13.62 -2.35 -3.87
CA ALA A 254 -12.20 -2.06 -3.89
C ALA A 254 -11.71 -1.57 -2.51
N SER A 255 -12.52 -1.73 -1.45
CA SER A 255 -12.03 -1.63 -0.07
C SER A 255 -11.51 -2.95 0.48
N LEU A 256 -10.36 -2.87 1.15
CA LEU A 256 -9.81 -3.94 1.98
C LEU A 256 -10.04 -3.69 3.48
N LEU A 257 -10.96 -2.78 3.84
CA LEU A 257 -11.27 -2.42 5.24
C LEU A 257 -11.56 -3.64 6.14
N ASN A 258 -12.27 -4.64 5.60
CA ASN A 258 -12.67 -5.82 6.36
C ASN A 258 -11.62 -6.95 6.31
N VAL A 259 -10.56 -6.79 5.50
CA VAL A 259 -9.49 -7.79 5.36
C VAL A 259 -8.36 -7.40 6.32
N LYS A 260 -8.35 -8.08 7.45
CA LYS A 260 -7.41 -7.85 8.57
C LYS A 260 -6.08 -8.51 8.31
N THR A 261 -6.15 -9.81 8.10
CA THR A 261 -5.04 -10.69 7.71
C THR A 261 -5.41 -11.37 6.41
N LEU A 262 -4.43 -11.57 5.55
CA LEU A 262 -4.61 -12.34 4.32
C LEU A 262 -4.22 -13.79 4.59
N THR A 263 -5.14 -14.73 4.44
CA THR A 263 -4.87 -16.17 4.58
C THR A 263 -4.77 -16.86 3.22
N SER A 264 -5.43 -16.30 2.21
CA SER A 264 -5.36 -16.78 0.84
C SER A 264 -5.54 -15.66 -0.17
N PHE A 265 -4.87 -15.73 -1.31
CA PHE A 265 -5.08 -14.81 -2.44
C PHE A 265 -6.54 -14.78 -2.93
N GLY A 266 -7.32 -15.83 -2.67
CA GLY A 266 -8.74 -15.87 -3.00
C GLY A 266 -9.57 -14.74 -2.37
N GLU A 267 -9.12 -14.19 -1.23
CA GLU A 267 -9.74 -13.06 -0.54
C GLU A 267 -9.56 -11.72 -1.28
N LEU A 268 -8.54 -11.62 -2.16
CA LEU A 268 -8.27 -10.41 -2.96
C LEU A 268 -9.09 -10.35 -4.26
N ARG A 269 -9.86 -11.40 -4.58
CA ARG A 269 -10.68 -11.45 -5.80
C ARG A 269 -11.65 -10.27 -5.94
N PRO A 270 -12.48 -9.94 -4.93
CA PRO A 270 -13.43 -8.84 -5.06
C PRO A 270 -12.72 -7.50 -5.27
N PHE A 271 -11.60 -7.30 -4.57
CA PHE A 271 -10.75 -6.11 -4.67
C PHE A 271 -10.17 -5.91 -6.08
N PHE A 272 -9.46 -6.90 -6.61
CA PHE A 272 -8.84 -6.78 -7.94
C PHE A 272 -9.87 -6.76 -9.07
N LEU A 273 -11.01 -7.43 -8.93
CA LEU A 273 -12.10 -7.29 -9.89
C LEU A 273 -12.69 -5.88 -9.89
N ALA A 274 -12.91 -5.29 -8.72
CA ALA A 274 -13.42 -3.93 -8.59
C ALA A 274 -12.45 -2.91 -9.23
N LEU A 275 -11.13 -3.05 -8.97
CA LEU A 275 -10.12 -2.22 -9.63
C LEU A 275 -10.11 -2.45 -11.16
N ALA A 276 -10.07 -3.70 -11.62
CA ALA A 276 -10.02 -4.01 -13.05
C ALA A 276 -11.24 -3.50 -13.85
N THR A 277 -12.39 -3.34 -13.18
CA THR A 277 -13.67 -2.93 -13.82
C THR A 277 -14.07 -1.49 -13.54
N GLN A 278 -13.24 -0.70 -12.86
CA GLN A 278 -13.56 0.66 -12.43
C GLN A 278 -14.12 1.56 -13.56
N ASN A 279 -13.61 1.44 -14.79
CA ASN A 279 -14.06 2.26 -15.93
C ASN A 279 -15.39 1.82 -16.55
N LYS A 280 -15.76 0.54 -16.42
CA LYS A 280 -17.07 0.06 -16.93
C LYS A 280 -18.21 0.68 -16.11
N SER A 281 -17.96 0.98 -14.83
CA SER A 281 -18.90 1.70 -13.97
C SER A 281 -19.11 3.17 -14.38
N LEU A 282 -18.12 3.80 -15.03
CA LEU A 282 -18.22 5.18 -15.52
C LEU A 282 -19.16 5.32 -16.73
N LEU A 283 -19.25 4.30 -17.57
CA LEU A 283 -20.08 4.29 -18.78
C LEU A 283 -21.56 3.99 -18.49
N ILE A 284 -21.85 3.27 -17.39
CA ILE A 284 -23.22 2.87 -17.01
C ILE A 284 -23.95 4.01 -16.25
N SER A 285 -23.25 5.04 -15.76
CA SER A 285 -23.88 6.23 -15.19
C SER A 285 -24.51 7.17 -16.25
N GLN A 286 -25.41 6.63 -17.08
CA GLN A 286 -26.49 7.39 -17.74
C GLN A 286 -27.71 7.44 -16.81
N PRO A 287 -28.58 8.46 -16.89
CA PRO A 287 -29.55 8.80 -15.83
C PRO A 287 -30.84 7.96 -15.90
N TYR A 288 -30.75 6.66 -16.14
CA TYR A 288 -31.92 5.78 -16.09
C TYR A 288 -31.59 4.47 -15.37
N SER A 289 -32.54 4.04 -14.53
CA SER A 289 -32.55 2.86 -13.64
C SER A 289 -31.72 2.93 -12.33
N THR A 290 -32.37 3.50 -11.31
CA THR A 290 -32.31 3.01 -9.93
C THR A 290 -32.76 1.56 -9.87
N GLU A 291 -31.83 0.63 -9.71
CA GLU A 291 -32.00 -0.65 -8.98
C GLU A 291 -30.67 -1.44 -9.03
N ASP A 292 -29.75 -1.13 -8.11
CA ASP A 292 -29.03 -2.15 -7.32
C ASP A 292 -27.94 -1.50 -6.46
N GLY A 293 -27.94 -1.82 -5.16
CA GLY A 293 -26.97 -1.34 -4.18
C GLY A 293 -25.51 -1.79 -4.42
N GLN A 294 -25.24 -2.49 -5.52
CA GLN A 294 -23.93 -3.06 -5.90
C GLN A 294 -22.99 -2.02 -6.53
N LEU A 295 -23.55 -0.93 -7.08
CA LEU A 295 -22.80 0.09 -7.84
C LEU A 295 -22.17 1.19 -6.99
N ARG A 296 -22.37 1.16 -5.67
CA ARG A 296 -21.90 2.23 -4.79
C ARG A 296 -20.37 2.26 -4.80
N ASP A 297 -19.67 1.18 -4.44
CA ASP A 297 -18.22 1.17 -4.18
C ASP A 297 -17.30 1.39 -5.40
N ALA A 298 -17.69 0.96 -6.60
CA ALA A 298 -16.90 1.23 -7.81
C ALA A 298 -16.87 2.74 -8.17
N ALA A 299 -17.94 3.49 -7.86
CA ALA A 299 -17.96 4.93 -8.01
C ALA A 299 -16.97 5.64 -7.07
N PHE A 300 -16.68 5.06 -5.89
CA PHE A 300 -15.74 5.63 -4.91
C PHE A 300 -14.28 5.62 -5.41
N MET A 301 -13.93 4.73 -6.33
CA MET A 301 -12.56 4.53 -6.82
C MET A 301 -12.28 5.24 -8.15
N SER A 302 -13.31 5.88 -8.71
CA SER A 302 -13.26 6.53 -10.03
C SER A 302 -12.86 8.02 -9.99
N GLY A 303 -12.28 8.49 -8.88
CA GLY A 303 -11.93 9.90 -8.68
C GLY A 303 -13.13 10.83 -8.48
N LYS A 304 -14.36 10.29 -8.32
CA LYS A 304 -15.59 11.04 -8.05
C LYS A 304 -15.80 11.36 -6.56
N LEU A 305 -14.98 10.81 -5.67
CA LEU A 305 -15.05 11.16 -4.25
C LEU A 305 -14.61 12.60 -4.02
N THR A 306 -15.32 13.30 -3.14
CA THR A 306 -14.76 14.52 -2.56
C THR A 306 -13.52 14.17 -1.76
N TYR A 307 -12.56 15.08 -1.70
CA TYR A 307 -11.34 14.91 -0.91
C TYR A 307 -11.65 14.49 0.54
N ASN A 308 -12.62 15.15 1.18
CA ASN A 308 -13.01 14.85 2.56
C ASN A 308 -13.55 13.42 2.72
N SER A 309 -14.35 12.94 1.76
CA SER A 309 -14.88 11.57 1.78
C SER A 309 -13.77 10.53 1.59
N ALA A 310 -12.81 10.79 0.69
CA ALA A 310 -11.67 9.91 0.46
C ALA A 310 -10.78 9.81 1.72
N ILE A 311 -10.43 10.95 2.32
CA ILE A 311 -9.64 10.99 3.55
C ILE A 311 -10.36 10.29 4.69
N SER A 312 -11.64 10.58 4.93
CA SER A 312 -12.41 9.96 6.03
C SER A 312 -12.46 8.44 5.91
N ARG A 313 -12.63 7.91 4.69
CA ARG A 313 -12.62 6.46 4.42
C ARG A 313 -11.24 5.85 4.71
N LEU A 314 -10.17 6.44 4.18
CA LEU A 314 -8.82 5.92 4.36
C LEU A 314 -8.35 6.04 5.82
N GLU A 315 -8.75 7.10 6.53
CA GLU A 315 -8.47 7.31 7.94
C GLU A 315 -9.20 6.26 8.79
N HIS A 316 -10.47 5.97 8.48
CA HIS A 316 -11.19 4.86 9.10
C HIS A 316 -10.50 3.51 8.86
N SER A 317 -10.00 3.27 7.65
CA SER A 317 -9.20 2.06 7.35
C SER A 317 -7.94 1.96 8.20
N LEU A 318 -7.19 3.06 8.34
CA LEU A 318 -6.02 3.09 9.23
C LEU A 318 -6.40 2.85 10.69
N HIS A 319 -7.54 3.39 11.16
CA HIS A 319 -8.00 3.10 12.51
C HIS A 319 -8.26 1.61 12.73
N VAL A 320 -8.82 0.90 11.75
CA VAL A 320 -8.99 -0.55 11.86
C VAL A 320 -7.63 -1.26 11.93
N ASP A 321 -6.67 -0.87 11.08
CA ASP A 321 -5.33 -1.45 11.06
C ASP A 321 -4.56 -1.25 12.39
N PHE A 322 -4.75 -0.12 13.07
CA PHE A 322 -4.13 0.15 14.37
C PHE A 322 -4.92 -0.39 15.57
N ALA A 323 -6.23 -0.64 15.42
CA ALA A 323 -7.07 -1.22 16.47
C ALA A 323 -6.80 -2.71 16.68
N GLU A 324 -6.27 -3.40 15.67
CA GLU A 324 -5.88 -4.81 15.79
C GLU A 324 -4.86 -5.04 16.90
N PRO A 325 -4.93 -6.18 17.61
CA PRO A 325 -3.93 -6.54 18.60
C PRO A 325 -2.52 -6.39 18.01
N TRP A 326 -1.57 -5.97 18.85
CA TRP A 326 -0.14 -5.98 18.53
C TRP A 326 0.40 -7.42 18.42
N GLN A 327 -0.27 -8.27 17.64
CA GLN A 327 0.23 -9.58 17.26
C GLN A 327 1.18 -9.36 16.09
N LEU A 328 2.42 -9.12 16.46
CA LEU A 328 3.57 -9.57 15.70
C LEU A 328 4.17 -10.73 16.49
#